data_AF-A0A369W9H5-F1
#
_entry.id   AF-A0A369W9H5-F1
#
_cell.length_a   1.000
_cell.length_b   1.000
_cell.length_c   1.000
_cell.angle_alpha   90.00
_cell.angle_beta   90.00
_cell.angle_gamma   90.00
#
_symmetry.space_group_name_H-M   'P 1'
#
loop_
_entity.id
_entity.type
_entity.pdbx_description
1 polymer ?
#
loop_
_entity_poly.entity_id
_entity_poly.type
_entity_poly.pdbx_seq_one_letter_code
_entity_poly.pdbx_strand_id
1 'polypeptide(L)' 'MAEFEYRGYRIRMVFERDWRIKIWPPVRPAQIADKIRATPNEGEALCRQRATRAIDRHLSGRDHPARS' A
#
# COMPACT_ATOMS: atom_id res chain seq x y z
N MET A 1 4.03 -15.30 -3.79
CA MET A 1 3.55 -14.29 -2.81
C MET A 1 4.54 -13.14 -2.82
N ALA A 2 4.12 -11.96 -3.25
CA ALA A 2 5.01 -10.81 -3.36
C ALA A 2 4.84 -9.91 -2.11
N GLU A 3 5.65 -10.19 -1.10
CA GLU A 3 5.89 -9.30 0.04
C GLU A 3 7.16 -8.49 -0.24
N PHE A 4 7.09 -7.17 -0.05
CA PHE A 4 8.26 -6.31 -0.19
C PHE A 4 8.20 -5.14 0.78
N GLU A 5 9.37 -4.59 1.09
CA GLU A 5 9.49 -3.40 1.92
C GLU A 5 9.70 -2.16 1.04
N TYR A 6 9.06 -1.06 1.40
CA TYR A 6 9.21 0.23 0.74
C TYR A 6 9.19 1.36 1.76
N ARG A 7 10.29 2.12 1.87
CA ARG A 7 10.44 3.27 2.79
C ARG A 7 10.09 2.93 4.26
N GLY A 8 10.41 1.71 4.71
CA GLY A 8 10.11 1.22 6.06
C GLY A 8 8.68 0.70 6.25
N TYR A 9 7.85 0.70 5.20
CA TYR A 9 6.54 0.07 5.21
C TYR A 9 6.62 -1.33 4.63
N ARG A 10 6.01 -2.30 5.29
CA ARG A 10 5.83 -3.64 4.74
C ARG A 10 4.60 -3.66 3.86
N ILE A 11 4.71 -4.21 2.66
CA ILE A 11 3.62 -4.33 1.70
C ILE A 11 3.46 -5.80 1.34
N ARG A 12 2.25 -6.32 1.50
CA ARG A 12 1.86 -7.65 1.07
C ARG A 12 0.74 -7.55 0.06
N MET A 13 0.96 -8.18 -1.08
CA MET A 13 -0.03 -8.27 -2.14
C MET A 13 -0.63 -9.68 -2.10
N VAL A 14 -1.94 -9.77 -1.95
CA VAL A 14 -2.68 -11.03 -1.88
C VAL A 14 -3.73 -11.04 -2.99
N PHE A 15 -3.72 -12.08 -3.81
CA PHE A 15 -4.77 -12.33 -4.81
C PHE A 15 -5.69 -13.42 -4.26
N GLU A 16 -6.95 -13.07 -3.96
CA GLU A 16 -7.97 -14.03 -3.54
C GLU A 16 -9.04 -14.22 -4.63
N ARG A 17 -9.60 -13.09 -5.09
CA ARG A 17 -10.59 -12.97 -6.18
C ARG A 17 -10.44 -11.61 -6.84
N ASP A 18 -10.20 -10.63 -5.98
CA ASP A 18 -9.61 -9.33 -6.28
C ASP A 18 -8.17 -9.28 -5.73
N TRP A 19 -7.38 -8.37 -6.27
CA TRP A 19 -6.09 -8.02 -5.71
C TRP A 19 -6.29 -7.15 -4.47
N ARG A 20 -5.66 -7.55 -3.37
CA ARG A 20 -5.67 -6.83 -2.10
C ARG A 20 -4.26 -6.44 -1.72
N ILE A 21 -4.08 -5.15 -1.47
CA ILE A 21 -2.85 -4.64 -0.88
C ILE A 21 -3.06 -4.57 0.63
N LYS A 22 -2.13 -5.11 1.39
CA LYS A 22 -2.02 -4.90 2.83
C LYS A 22 -0.72 -4.16 3.10
N ILE A 23 -0.81 -3.02 3.75
CA ILE A 23 0.34 -2.19 4.12
C ILE A 23 0.42 -2.18 5.64
N TRP A 24 1.60 -2.39 6.20
CA TRP A 24 1.88 -2.21 7.62
C TRP A 24 2.89 -1.08 7.78
N PRO A 25 2.53 -0.03 8.54
CA PRO A 25 3.48 0.97 8.96
C PRO A 25 4.55 0.39 9.89
N PRO A 26 5.72 1.03 9.98
CA PRO A 26 6.80 0.60 10.84
C PRO A 26 6.48 0.65 12.35
N VAL A 27 5.40 1.35 12.77
CA VAL A 27 5.12 1.60 14.21
C VAL A 27 3.66 1.41 14.66
N ARG A 28 2.65 1.50 13.78
CA ARG A 28 1.23 1.24 14.10
C ARG A 28 0.47 0.71 12.88
N PRO A 29 -0.42 -0.29 12.99
CA PRO A 29 -1.11 -0.85 11.82
C PRO A 29 -2.11 0.16 11.22
N ALA A 30 -1.77 0.78 10.09
CA ALA A 30 -2.72 1.44 9.21
C ALA A 30 -3.04 0.50 8.04
N GLN A 31 -4.16 -0.22 8.13
CA GLN A 31 -4.59 -1.13 7.08
C GLN A 31 -5.14 -0.33 5.89
N ILE A 32 -4.28 -0.01 4.92
CA ILE A 32 -4.72 0.49 3.62
C ILE A 32 -5.10 -0.73 2.77
N ALA A 33 -6.35 -1.16 2.89
CA ALA A 33 -6.92 -2.26 2.11
C ALA A 33 -7.57 -1.72 0.83
N ASP A 34 -6.76 -1.37 -0.16
CA ASP A 34 -7.27 -0.97 -1.48
C ASP A 34 -7.63 -2.23 -2.29
N LYS A 35 -8.85 -2.26 -2.87
CA LYS A 35 -9.31 -3.33 -3.75
C LYS A 35 -8.97 -2.99 -5.19
N ILE A 36 -8.17 -3.83 -5.84
CA ILE A 36 -7.78 -3.64 -7.24
C ILE A 36 -8.45 -4.71 -8.10
N ARG A 37 -9.24 -4.27 -9.09
CA ARG A 37 -9.78 -5.13 -10.14
C ARG A 37 -8.76 -5.19 -11.27
N ALA A 38 -8.01 -6.28 -11.35
CA ALA A 38 -7.04 -6.56 -12.42
C ALA A 38 -6.86 -8.08 -12.57
N THR A 39 -6.36 -8.53 -13.72
CA THR A 39 -5.97 -9.93 -13.94
C THR A 39 -4.76 -10.30 -13.06
N PRO A 40 -4.45 -11.59 -12.82
CA PRO A 40 -3.26 -11.98 -12.04
C PRO A 40 -1.95 -11.41 -12.59
N ASN A 41 -1.77 -11.34 -13.92
CA ASN A 41 -0.54 -10.80 -14.50
C ASN A 41 -0.46 -9.27 -14.45
N GLU A 42 -1.56 -8.57 -14.72
CA GLU A 42 -1.55 -7.10 -14.72
C GLU A 42 -1.57 -6.53 -13.30
N GLY A 43 -2.22 -7.24 -12.38
CA GLY A 43 -2.49 -6.76 -11.04
C GLY A 43 -1.27 -6.66 -10.15
N GLU A 44 -0.20 -7.45 -10.35
CA GLU A 44 1.01 -7.33 -9.52
C GLU A 44 1.70 -5.98 -9.72
N ALA A 45 1.91 -5.58 -10.98
CA ALA A 45 2.53 -4.30 -11.31
C ALA A 45 1.65 -3.12 -10.84
N LEU A 46 0.34 -3.20 -11.08
CA LEU A 46 -0.65 -2.22 -10.62
C LEU A 46 -0.72 -2.14 -9.09
N CYS A 47 -0.68 -3.27 -8.40
CA CYS A 47 -0.67 -3.32 -6.93
C CYS A 47 0.57 -2.65 -6.37
N ARG A 48 1.73 -2.95 -6.94
CA ARG A 48 2.99 -2.33 -6.53
C ARG A 48 2.92 -0.82 -6.70
N GLN A 49 2.48 -0.33 -7.87
CA GLN A 49 2.35 1.10 -8.14
C GLN A 49 1.34 1.79 -7.22
N ARG A 50 0.18 1.17 -6.94
CA ARG A 50 -0.80 1.73 -6.01
C ARG A 50 -0.30 1.74 -4.58
N ALA A 51 0.38 0.67 -4.14
CA ALA A 51 0.94 0.58 -2.80
C ALA A 51 2.00 1.66 -2.56
N THR A 52 2.96 1.83 -3.47
CA THR A 52 3.97 2.89 -3.35
C THR A 52 3.34 4.26 -3.43
N ARG A 53 2.38 4.49 -4.33
CA ARG A 53 1.65 5.77 -4.42
C ARG A 53 0.85 6.09 -3.16
N ALA A 54 0.25 5.10 -2.50
CA ALA A 54 -0.47 5.28 -1.24
C ALA A 54 0.49 5.70 -0.12
N ILE A 55 1.66 5.06 -0.04
CA ILE A 55 2.73 5.42 0.91
C ILE A 55 3.29 6.80 0.58
N ASP A 56 3.59 7.10 -0.68
CA ASP A 56 4.09 8.41 -1.08
C ASP A 56 3.07 9.51 -0.80
N ARG A 57 1.76 9.27 -1.01
CA ARG A 57 0.71 10.22 -0.63
C ARG A 57 0.66 10.40 0.88
N HIS A 58 0.79 9.32 1.65
CA HIS A 58 0.82 9.38 3.11
C HIS A 58 2.05 10.14 3.64
N LEU A 59 3.21 9.98 2.99
CA LEU A 59 4.45 10.68 3.32
C LEU A 59 4.48 12.13 2.80
N SER A 60 3.85 12.41 1.65
CA SER A 60 3.85 13.74 1.00
C SER A 60 2.72 14.65 1.49
N GLY A 61 1.65 14.11 2.07
CA GLY A 61 0.79 14.88 2.96
C GLY A 61 1.57 15.11 4.25
N ARG A 62 2.01 16.32 4.59
CA ARG A 62 1.13 17.33 5.17
C ARG A 62 0.00 16.70 6.03
N ASP A 63 0.35 15.82 6.95
CA ASP A 63 -0.01 16.10 8.34
C ASP A 63 1.01 17.13 8.83
N HIS A 64 0.79 18.37 8.41
CA HIS A 64 1.23 19.49 9.22
C HIS A 64 0.26 19.41 10.41
N PRO A 65 0.69 19.14 11.65
CA PRO A 65 -0.06 19.68 12.76
C PRO A 65 -0.01 21.19 12.57
N ALA A 66 -1.01 21.73 11.88
CA ALA A 66 -1.34 23.13 11.99
C ALA A 66 -1.75 23.33 13.45
N ARG A 67 -0.75 23.67 14.27
CA ARG A 67 -0.81 24.66 15.33
C ARG A 67 -1.89 24.44 16.41
N SER A 68 -1.43 24.10 17.61
CA SER A 68 -1.74 24.85 18.84
C SER A 68 -0.60 24.69 19.82
#